data_AF-A0A6P0DWL8-F1
#
_entry.id   AF-A0A6P0DWL8-F1
#
_cell.length_a   1.000
_cell.length_b   1.000
_cell.length_c   1.000
_cell.angle_alpha   90.00
_cell.angle_beta   90.00
_cell.angle_gamma   90.00
#
_symmetry.space_group_name_H-M   'P 1'
#
loop_
_entity.id
_entity.type
_entity.pdbx_description
1 polymer ?
#
loop_
_entity_poly.entity_id
_entity_poly.type
_entity_poly.pdbx_seq_one_letter_code
_entity_poly.pdbx_strand_id
1 'polypeptide(L)' 'MSSYNAAKSGTFKIGGDIEINRLGFGAMRVTGKGIWGEPADHAESIRTLKRLPELGVNFIDTADSYGPD' A
#
# COMPACT_ATOMS: atom_id res chain seq x y z
N MET A 1 5.51 4.08 23.61
CA MET A 1 5.69 3.81 22.17
C MET A 1 4.35 4.00 21.48
N SER A 2 4.26 4.90 20.50
CA SER A 2 3.04 5.04 19.70
C SER A 2 2.84 3.77 18.88
N SER A 3 1.73 3.06 19.11
CA SER A 3 1.30 1.97 18.22
C SER A 3 0.77 2.60 16.93
N TYR A 4 1.59 2.65 15.89
CA TYR A 4 1.17 3.09 14.56
C TYR A 4 0.16 2.11 13.98
N ASN A 5 -1.06 2.56 13.71
CA ASN A 5 -2.12 1.76 13.10
C ASN A 5 -3.03 2.66 12.26
N ALA A 6 -3.24 2.30 11.00
CA ALA A 6 -4.05 3.04 10.04
C ALA A 6 -5.53 3.14 10.43
N ALA A 7 -6.06 2.23 11.24
CA ALA A 7 -7.45 2.32 11.75
C ALA A 7 -7.69 3.58 12.59
N LYS A 8 -6.64 4.19 13.16
CA LYS A 8 -6.73 5.47 13.87
C LYS A 8 -7.06 6.65 12.96
N SER A 9 -6.97 6.48 11.64
CA SER A 9 -7.35 7.50 10.66
C SER A 9 -8.87 7.57 10.42
N GLY A 10 -9.66 6.68 11.03
CA GLY A 10 -11.08 6.52 10.74
C GLY A 10 -11.33 5.75 9.44
N THR A 11 -12.59 5.63 9.04
CA THR A 11 -13.00 4.84 7.87
C THR A 11 -13.60 5.68 6.75
N PHE A 12 -13.70 5.08 5.55
CA PHE A 12 -14.36 5.64 4.38
C PHE A 12 -14.98 4.52 3.54
N LYS A 13 -16.13 4.76 2.92
CA LYS A 13 -16.78 3.79 2.04
C LYS A 13 -16.54 4.13 0.57
N ILE A 14 -15.74 3.31 -0.12
CA ILE A 14 -15.57 3.38 -1.57
C ILE A 14 -16.83 2.84 -2.24
N GLY A 15 -17.42 3.62 -3.15
CA GLY A 15 -18.65 3.25 -3.86
C GLY A 15 -19.90 3.16 -2.97
N GLY A 16 -19.80 3.54 -1.68
CA GLY A 16 -20.89 3.38 -0.70
C GLY A 16 -20.88 2.05 0.06
N ASP A 17 -20.09 1.06 -0.39
CA ASP A 17 -20.19 -0.32 0.09
C ASP A 17 -18.89 -0.86 0.72
N ILE A 18 -17.73 -0.52 0.16
CA ILE A 18 -16.44 -1.08 0.59
C ILE A 18 -15.83 -0.16 1.65
N GLU A 19 -15.87 -0.56 2.92
CA GLU A 19 -15.26 0.18 4.02
C GLU A 19 -13.74 -0.04 4.07
N ILE A 20 -12.98 1.05 4.04
CA ILE A 20 -11.51 1.07 4.17
C ILE A 20 -11.08 1.98 5.32
N ASN A 21 -9.85 1.81 5.80
CA ASN A 21 -9.20 2.81 6.63
C ASN A 21 -8.71 3.96 5.75
N ARG A 22 -8.86 5.21 6.22
CA ARG A 22 -8.56 6.41 5.41
C ARG A 22 -7.08 6.53 5.02
N LEU A 23 -6.19 5.92 5.80
CA LEU A 23 -4.78 5.80 5.48
C LEU A 23 -4.51 4.49 4.73
N GLY A 24 -4.27 4.59 3.43
CA GLY A 24 -3.87 3.48 2.55
C GLY A 24 -2.38 3.43 2.25
N PHE A 25 -1.98 2.51 1.36
CA PHE A 25 -0.60 2.38 0.86
C PHE A 25 -0.54 2.62 -0.65
N GLY A 26 0.23 3.61 -1.09
CA GLY A 26 0.51 3.83 -2.51
C GLY A 26 1.68 2.98 -2.99
N ALA A 27 1.44 2.15 -4.01
CA ALA A 27 2.39 1.17 -4.51
C ALA A 27 3.40 1.72 -5.53
N MET A 28 3.31 2.99 -5.91
CA MET A 28 4.17 3.64 -6.92
C MET A 28 5.68 3.49 -6.66
N ARG A 29 6.11 3.28 -5.40
CA ARG A 29 7.52 3.08 -5.01
C ARG A 29 7.88 1.65 -4.64
N VAL A 30 6.95 0.71 -4.80
CA VAL A 30 7.26 -0.73 -4.80
C VAL A 30 8.13 -1.09 -6.01
N THR A 31 8.07 -0.27 -7.05
CA THR A 31 8.80 -0.37 -8.32
C THR A 31 10.15 0.35 -8.23
N GLY A 32 11.00 0.25 -9.26
CA GLY A 32 12.25 1.03 -9.33
C GLY A 32 12.88 1.03 -10.71
N LYS A 33 13.74 1.96 -11.13
CA LYS A 33 14.19 3.25 -10.58
C LYS A 33 13.50 4.36 -11.39
N GLY A 34 12.69 5.19 -10.74
CA GLY A 34 11.95 6.28 -11.41
C GLY A 34 10.44 6.04 -11.58
N ILE A 35 9.89 4.98 -10.95
CA ILE A 35 8.47 4.55 -10.90
C ILE A 35 8.13 3.39 -11.86
N TRP A 36 9.00 3.06 -12.81
CA TRP A 36 8.80 1.94 -13.74
C TRP A 36 9.91 0.89 -13.62
N GLY A 37 9.56 -0.40 -13.65
CA GLY A 37 10.51 -1.51 -13.59
C GLY A 37 10.50 -2.27 -12.27
N GLU A 38 11.21 -3.40 -12.27
CA GLU A 38 11.40 -4.25 -11.08
C GLU A 38 12.00 -3.46 -9.90
N PRO A 39 11.56 -3.71 -8.66
CA PRO A 39 12.21 -3.17 -7.46
C PRO A 39 13.71 -3.49 -7.43
N ALA A 40 14.49 -2.57 -6.86
CA ALA A 40 15.89 -2.83 -6.55
C ALA A 40 16.07 -4.00 -5.56
N ASP A 41 15.08 -4.21 -4.68
CA ASP A 41 15.03 -5.36 -3.79
C ASP A 41 13.60 -5.92 -3.74
N HIS A 42 13.37 -6.96 -4.56
CA HIS A 42 12.09 -7.64 -4.63
C HIS A 42 11.70 -8.29 -3.29
N ALA A 43 12.67 -8.81 -2.52
CA ALA A 43 12.38 -9.46 -1.25
C ALA A 43 11.92 -8.44 -0.20
N GLU A 44 12.56 -7.26 -0.11
CA GLU A 44 12.08 -6.17 0.77
C GLU A 44 10.70 -5.67 0.39
N SER A 45 10.43 -5.51 -0.92
CA SER A 45 9.12 -5.07 -1.41
C SER A 45 8.02 -6.03 -0.93
N ILE A 46 8.22 -7.33 -1.08
CA ILE A 46 7.28 -8.34 -0.60
C ILE A 46 7.14 -8.31 0.93
N ARG A 47 8.23 -8.15 1.68
CA ARG A 47 8.15 -8.06 3.15
C ARG A 47 7.38 -6.81 3.61
N THR A 48 7.60 -5.68 2.94
CA THR A 48 6.86 -4.43 3.19
C THR A 48 5.37 -4.62 2.96
N LEU A 49 4.97 -5.18 1.81
CA LEU A 49 3.57 -5.42 1.47
C LEU A 49 2.90 -6.38 2.47
N LYS A 50 3.60 -7.43 2.91
CA LYS A 50 3.09 -8.37 3.91
C LYS A 50 2.86 -7.73 5.29
N ARG A 51 3.58 -6.66 5.62
CA ARG A 51 3.43 -5.94 6.91
C ARG A 51 2.22 -5.02 6.95
N LEU A 52 1.63 -4.66 5.79
CA LEU A 52 0.53 -3.69 5.71
C LEU A 52 -0.70 -4.04 6.57
N PRO A 53 -1.24 -5.29 6.53
CA PRO A 53 -2.42 -5.63 7.34
C PRO A 53 -2.15 -5.55 8.85
N GLU A 54 -0.92 -5.85 9.27
CA GLU A 54 -0.50 -5.77 10.68
C GLU A 54 -0.44 -4.32 11.18
N LEU A 55 -0.30 -3.35 10.27
CA LEU A 55 -0.40 -1.92 10.52
C LEU A 55 -1.83 -1.38 10.30
N GLY A 56 -2.80 -2.25 10.03
CA GLY A 56 -4.19 -1.87 9.76
C GLY A 56 -4.44 -1.28 8.38
N VAL A 57 -3.48 -1.33 7.45
CA VAL A 57 -3.72 -0.88 6.07
C VAL A 57 -4.51 -1.96 5.33
N ASN A 58 -5.64 -1.57 4.75
CA ASN A 58 -6.54 -2.46 3.99
C ASN A 58 -6.90 -1.91 2.60
N PHE A 59 -6.25 -0.83 2.18
CA PHE A 59 -6.42 -0.23 0.86
C PHE A 59 -5.05 0.05 0.24
N ILE A 60 -4.84 -0.47 -0.96
CA ILE A 60 -3.60 -0.32 -1.74
C ILE A 60 -3.97 0.38 -3.04
N ASP A 61 -3.33 1.52 -3.29
CA ASP A 61 -3.43 2.25 -4.54
C ASP A 61 -2.30 1.82 -5.46
N THR A 62 -2.64 1.37 -6.67
CA THR A 62 -1.68 0.89 -7.67
C THR A 62 -2.20 1.18 -9.07
N ALA A 63 -1.34 1.01 -10.07
CA ALA A 63 -1.68 1.17 -11.47
C ALA A 63 -0.88 0.19 -12.33
N ASP A 64 -1.46 -0.17 -13.48
CA ASP A 64 -0.78 -0.92 -14.53
C ASP A 64 0.50 -0.21 -15.01
N SER A 65 0.48 1.13 -15.04
CA SER A 65 1.63 1.95 -15.38
C SER A 65 2.79 1.93 -14.37
N TYR A 66 2.69 1.16 -13.29
CA TYR A 66 3.75 1.00 -12.28
C TYR A 66 4.62 -0.25 -12.55
N GLY A 67 4.77 -0.68 -13.80
CA GLY A 67 5.64 -1.80 -14.15
C GLY A 67 5.68 -2.00 -15.66
N PRO A 68 6.73 -2.61 -16.22
CA PRO A 68 6.70 -3.07 -17.59
C PRO A 68 5.81 -4.31 -17.71
N ASP A 69 5.25 -4.51 -18.90
CA ASP A 69 4.96 -5.86 -19.40
C ASP A 69 6.23 -6.73 -19.38
#